data_AF-A0A4P5VSV5-F1
#
_entry.id   AF-A0A4P5VSV5-F1
#
_cell.length_a   1.000
_cell.length_b   1.000
_cell.length_c   1.000
_cell.angle_alpha   90.00
_cell.angle_beta   90.00
_cell.angle_gamma   90.00
#
_symmetry.space_group_name_H-M   'P 1'
#
loop_
_entity.id
_entity.type
_entity.pdbx_description
1 polymer ?
#
loop_
_entity_poly.entity_id
_entity_poly.type
_entity_poly.pdbx_seq_one_letter_code
_entity_poly.pdbx_strand_id
1 'polypeptide(L)'
;MPHWLTLLFAPPETPLSPLARYTQANGLFYIATGAVFYLAPGLLSFVPGMAPFVGFEEGMMRALGMVVVFIGWFYFIGGRTNSERFGLATVLDRLLVPVFLLPLVLTGQLQAPLGLTFCVLDPVLGLGAYWIWAKQGKAAPEGSAR
;
A
#
# COMPACT_ATOMS: atom_id res chain seq x y z
N MET A 1 3.02 -19.98 6.79
CA MET A 1 2.44 -18.68 6.40
C MET A 1 1.05 -18.92 5.81
N PRO A 2 0.07 -18.02 6.00
CA PRO A 2 -1.23 -18.06 5.33
C PRO A 2 -1.09 -18.21 3.81
N HIS A 3 -1.94 -19.03 3.18
CA HIS A 3 -1.85 -19.34 1.74
C HIS A 3 -1.93 -18.09 0.85
N TRP A 4 -2.79 -17.13 1.18
CA TRP A 4 -2.91 -15.88 0.43
C TRP A 4 -1.62 -15.04 0.42
N LEU A 5 -0.83 -15.07 1.51
CA LEU A 5 0.48 -14.42 1.57
C LEU A 5 1.50 -15.16 0.69
N THR A 6 1.45 -16.49 0.68
CA THR A 6 2.33 -17.27 -0.20
C THR A 6 2.05 -17.01 -1.68
N LEU A 7 0.78 -16.83 -2.06
CA LEU A 7 0.39 -16.47 -3.42
C LEU A 7 0.83 -15.04 -3.79
N LEU A 8 0.64 -14.08 -2.87
CA LEU A 8 1.03 -12.69 -3.08
C LEU A 8 2.53 -12.53 -3.34
N PHE A 9 3.36 -13.28 -2.62
CA PHE A 9 4.83 -13.22 -2.72
C PHE A 9 5.44 -14.31 -3.59
N ALA A 10 4.63 -15.13 -4.27
CA ALA A 10 5.13 -16.15 -5.18
C ALA A 10 5.97 -15.51 -6.31
N PRO A 11 7.07 -16.16 -6.74
CA PRO A 11 7.82 -15.72 -7.89
C PRO A 11 6.92 -15.50 -9.13
N PRO A 12 7.32 -14.61 -10.05
CA PRO A 12 6.66 -14.52 -11.35
C PRO A 12 6.71 -15.89 -12.05
N GLU A 13 5.60 -16.32 -12.65
CA GLU A 13 5.53 -17.56 -13.44
C GLU A 13 6.37 -17.46 -14.72
N THR A 14 6.52 -16.24 -15.24
CA THR A 14 7.33 -15.93 -16.42
C THR A 14 8.38 -14.87 -16.10
N PRO A 15 9.54 -14.88 -16.79
CA PRO A 15 10.51 -13.81 -16.66
C PRO A 15 9.89 -12.45 -16.95
N LEU A 16 10.18 -11.47 -16.10
CA LEU A 16 9.67 -10.11 -16.25
C LEU A 16 10.21 -9.46 -17.51
N SER A 17 9.33 -8.78 -18.25
CA SER A 17 9.76 -7.90 -19.35
C SER A 17 10.66 -6.78 -18.85
N PRO A 18 11.49 -6.16 -19.72
CA PRO A 18 12.31 -5.01 -19.32
C PRO A 18 11.50 -3.87 -18.69
N LEU A 19 10.31 -3.58 -19.25
CA LEU A 19 9.39 -2.59 -18.71
C LEU A 19 8.88 -2.99 -17.32
N ALA A 20 8.48 -4.24 -17.12
CA ALA A 20 8.03 -4.73 -15.82
C ALA A 20 9.13 -4.63 -14.75
N ARG A 21 10.39 -4.96 -15.11
CA ARG A 21 11.55 -4.77 -14.21
C ARG A 21 11.77 -3.31 -13.86
N TYR A 22 11.68 -2.42 -14.83
CA TYR A 22 11.79 -0.97 -14.60
C TYR A 22 10.68 -0.46 -13.68
N THR A 23 9.43 -0.87 -13.92
CA THR A 23 8.30 -0.51 -13.04
C THR A 23 8.49 -1.04 -11.62
N GLN A 24 9.01 -2.26 -11.43
CA GLN A 24 9.35 -2.74 -10.09
C GLN A 24 10.44 -1.90 -9.41
N ALA A 25 11.48 -1.52 -10.14
CA ALA A 25 12.51 -0.64 -9.62
C ALA A 25 11.94 0.72 -9.21
N ASN A 26 11.07 1.31 -10.05
CA ASN A 26 10.31 2.52 -9.69
C ASN A 26 9.51 2.29 -8.41
N GLY A 27 8.84 1.15 -8.28
CA GLY A 27 8.10 0.80 -7.06
C GLY A 27 8.95 0.88 -5.79
N LEU A 28 10.19 0.39 -5.83
CA LEU A 28 11.13 0.50 -4.71
C LEU A 28 11.55 1.95 -4.45
N PHE A 29 11.79 2.75 -5.49
CA PHE A 29 12.07 4.19 -5.34
C PHE A 29 10.90 4.94 -4.70
N TYR A 30 9.66 4.65 -5.12
CA TYR A 30 8.46 5.22 -4.52
C TYR A 30 8.31 4.80 -3.04
N ILE A 31 8.51 3.53 -2.71
CA ILE A 31 8.49 3.05 -1.31
C ILE A 31 9.52 3.80 -0.47
N ALA A 32 10.76 3.91 -0.93
CA ALA A 32 11.81 4.62 -0.21
C ALA A 32 11.45 6.10 -0.01
N THR A 33 10.95 6.76 -1.05
CA THR A 33 10.56 8.18 -1.01
C THR A 33 9.39 8.42 -0.07
N GLY A 34 8.34 7.59 -0.16
CA GLY A 34 7.20 7.66 0.74
C GLY A 34 7.56 7.36 2.19
N ALA A 35 8.49 6.43 2.43
CA ALA A 35 9.02 6.17 3.77
C ALA A 35 9.78 7.38 4.33
N VAL A 36 10.56 8.09 3.52
CA VAL A 36 11.20 9.34 3.92
C VAL A 36 10.15 10.39 4.30
N PHE A 37 9.12 10.59 3.49
CA PHE A 37 8.04 11.56 3.77
C PHE A 37 7.26 11.19 5.04
N TYR A 38 7.05 9.89 5.30
CA TYR A 38 6.33 9.43 6.47
C TYR A 38 7.16 9.48 7.76
N LEU A 39 8.41 9.02 7.72
CA LEU A 39 9.24 8.87 8.91
C LEU A 39 9.99 10.16 9.27
N ALA A 40 10.46 10.89 8.27
CA ALA A 40 11.30 12.07 8.42
C ALA A 40 10.83 13.25 7.54
N PRO A 41 9.57 13.70 7.67
CA PRO A 41 9.04 14.81 6.85
C PRO A 41 9.86 16.10 7.01
N GLY A 42 10.53 16.29 8.15
CA GLY A 42 11.40 17.43 8.41
C GLY A 42 12.60 17.56 7.45
N LEU A 43 13.02 16.47 6.78
CA LEU A 43 14.07 16.54 5.75
C LEU A 43 13.67 17.43 4.55
N LEU A 44 12.37 17.66 4.34
CA LEU A 44 11.89 18.55 3.29
C LEU A 44 12.21 20.03 3.58
N SER A 45 12.55 20.40 4.81
CA SER A 45 13.02 21.75 5.13
C SER A 45 14.35 22.10 4.46
N PHE A 46 15.12 21.12 4.01
CA PHE A 46 16.34 21.34 3.22
C PHE A 46 16.06 21.66 1.74
N VAL A 47 14.81 21.50 1.28
CA VAL A 47 14.43 21.84 -0.09
C VAL A 47 14.22 23.36 -0.18
N PRO A 48 14.94 24.06 -1.07
CA PRO A 48 14.79 25.51 -1.22
C PRO A 48 13.34 25.90 -1.52
N GLY A 49 12.83 26.87 -0.76
CA GLY A 49 11.46 27.37 -0.90
C GLY A 49 10.40 26.64 -0.07
N MET A 50 10.76 25.60 0.69
CA MET A 50 9.83 24.97 1.64
C MET A 50 9.74 25.79 2.93
N ALA A 51 8.54 26.27 3.25
CA ALA A 51 8.25 26.86 4.56
C ALA A 51 8.18 25.79 5.65
N PRO A 52 8.41 26.13 6.93
CA PRO A 52 8.14 25.24 8.04
C PRO A 52 6.68 24.79 8.09
N PHE A 53 6.44 23.55 8.49
CA PHE A 53 5.07 23.03 8.62
C PHE A 53 4.29 23.76 9.71
N VAL A 54 3.02 24.06 9.44
CA VAL A 54 2.09 24.70 10.37
C VAL A 54 0.85 23.83 10.57
N GLY A 55 0.36 23.76 11.82
CA GLY A 55 -0.85 23.01 12.15
C GLY A 55 -0.73 21.52 11.80
N PHE A 56 -1.58 21.03 10.90
CA PHE A 56 -1.64 19.62 10.49
C PHE A 56 -0.78 19.28 9.27
N GLU A 57 -0.03 20.23 8.71
CA GLU A 57 0.73 20.04 7.48
C GLU A 57 1.76 18.91 7.58
N GLU A 58 2.43 18.76 8.72
CA GLU A 58 3.39 17.66 8.91
C GLU A 58 2.67 16.30 8.89
N GLY A 59 1.55 16.15 9.59
CA GLY A 59 0.77 14.91 9.56
C GLY A 59 0.19 14.61 8.19
N MET A 60 -0.21 15.64 7.43
CA MET A 60 -0.64 15.50 6.03
C MET A 60 0.52 15.09 5.12
N MET A 61 1.73 15.59 5.35
CA MET A 61 2.94 15.14 4.64
C MET A 61 3.24 13.68 4.93
N ARG A 62 3.07 13.25 6.18
CA ARG A 62 3.20 11.83 6.53
C ARG A 62 2.13 11.00 5.83
N ALA A 63 0.87 11.42 5.86
CA ALA A 63 -0.21 10.75 5.12
C ALA A 63 0.08 10.68 3.61
N LEU A 64 0.63 11.73 3.00
CA LEU A 64 1.12 11.70 1.62
C LEU A 64 2.23 10.65 1.43
N GLY A 65 3.19 10.58 2.36
CA GLY A 65 4.22 9.55 2.38
C GLY A 65 3.65 8.13 2.37
N MET A 66 2.60 7.86 3.16
CA MET A 66 1.87 6.59 3.12
C MET A 66 1.29 6.30 1.72
N VAL A 67 0.62 7.28 1.09
CA VAL A 67 0.07 7.10 -0.26
C VAL A 67 1.18 6.79 -1.27
N VAL A 68 2.33 7.49 -1.18
CA VAL A 68 3.49 7.25 -2.04
C VAL A 68 4.07 5.84 -1.83
N VAL A 69 4.10 5.34 -0.59
CA VAL A 69 4.46 3.93 -0.30
C VAL A 69 3.49 2.96 -1.00
N PHE A 70 2.18 3.21 -0.95
CA PHE A 70 1.19 2.33 -1.59
C PHE A 70 1.26 2.38 -3.11
N ILE A 71 1.56 3.53 -3.72
CA ILE A 71 1.87 3.61 -5.16
C ILE A 71 3.06 2.70 -5.48
N GLY A 72 4.12 2.78 -4.68
CA GLY A 72 5.31 1.95 -4.88
C GLY A 72 5.02 0.45 -4.69
N TRP A 73 4.20 0.09 -3.72
CA TRP A 73 3.69 -1.27 -3.51
C TRP A 73 2.95 -1.79 -4.75
N PHE A 74 2.06 -1.00 -5.33
CA PHE A 74 1.33 -1.38 -6.53
C PHE A 74 2.22 -1.48 -7.77
N TYR A 75 3.26 -0.67 -7.90
CA TYR A 75 4.24 -0.83 -8.99
C TYR A 75 5.08 -2.08 -8.81
N PHE A 76 5.47 -2.37 -7.57
CA PHE A 76 6.24 -3.57 -7.24
C PHE A 76 5.43 -4.85 -7.55
N ILE A 77 4.17 -4.93 -7.11
CA ILE A 77 3.32 -6.09 -7.36
C ILE A 77 2.77 -6.10 -8.79
N GLY A 78 2.28 -4.96 -9.29
CA GLY A 78 1.63 -4.82 -10.61
C GLY A 78 2.56 -5.14 -11.78
N GLY A 79 3.88 -4.95 -11.62
CA GLY A 79 4.86 -5.44 -12.59
C GLY A 79 4.84 -6.96 -12.81
N ARG A 80 4.15 -7.75 -11.96
CA ARG A 80 4.06 -9.21 -12.03
C ARG A 80 2.82 -9.74 -12.79
N THR A 81 1.99 -8.85 -13.36
CA THR A 81 0.92 -9.13 -14.36
C THR A 81 0.03 -10.37 -14.12
N ASN A 82 -0.60 -10.48 -12.94
CA ASN A 82 -1.83 -11.26 -12.76
C ASN A 82 -2.84 -10.45 -11.92
N SER A 83 -4.07 -10.34 -12.40
CA SER A 83 -5.15 -9.57 -11.76
C SER A 83 -5.48 -10.09 -10.35
N GLU A 84 -5.31 -11.39 -10.09
CA GLU A 84 -5.54 -11.99 -8.78
C GLU A 84 -4.53 -11.49 -7.73
N ARG A 85 -3.23 -11.52 -8.07
CA ARG A 85 -2.16 -11.04 -7.18
C ARG A 85 -2.29 -9.54 -6.92
N PHE A 86 -2.72 -8.78 -7.93
CA PHE A 86 -3.04 -7.36 -7.75
C PHE A 86 -4.21 -7.16 -6.77
N GLY A 87 -5.29 -7.94 -6.90
CA GLY A 87 -6.40 -7.92 -5.95
C GLY A 87 -5.96 -8.21 -4.50
N LEU A 88 -5.15 -9.25 -4.29
CA LEU A 88 -4.58 -9.56 -2.97
C LEU A 88 -3.64 -8.45 -2.45
N ALA A 89 -2.91 -7.78 -3.34
CA ALA A 89 -2.09 -6.63 -2.98
C ALA A 89 -2.95 -5.47 -2.44
N THR A 90 -4.15 -5.27 -2.99
CA THR A 90 -5.13 -4.27 -2.50
C THR A 90 -5.79 -4.66 -1.17
N VAL A 91 -5.68 -5.90 -0.74
CA VAL A 91 -6.13 -6.32 0.60
C VAL A 91 -5.10 -5.88 1.62
N LEU A 92 -3.81 -6.13 1.34
CA LEU A 92 -2.74 -5.86 2.28
C LEU A 92 -2.58 -4.36 2.57
N ASP A 93 -2.53 -3.50 1.54
CA ASP A 93 -2.37 -2.05 1.75
C ASP A 93 -3.54 -1.46 2.55
N ARG A 94 -4.78 -1.87 2.24
CA ARG A 94 -5.98 -1.42 2.95
C ARG A 94 -5.99 -1.81 4.43
N LEU A 95 -5.49 -3.01 4.75
CA LEU A 95 -5.32 -3.43 6.14
C LEU A 95 -4.17 -2.70 6.84
N LEU A 96 -3.21 -2.14 6.09
CA LEU A 96 -2.12 -1.35 6.63
C LEU A 96 -2.49 0.12 6.86
N VAL A 97 -3.52 0.66 6.21
CA VAL A 97 -3.96 2.07 6.40
C VAL A 97 -4.09 2.47 7.88
N PRO A 98 -4.75 1.70 8.76
CA PRO A 98 -4.83 2.06 10.18
C PRO A 98 -3.47 2.07 10.88
N VAL A 99 -2.53 1.22 10.47
CA VAL A 99 -1.17 1.17 11.04
C VAL A 99 -0.44 2.48 10.79
N PHE A 100 -0.68 3.12 9.64
CA PHE A 100 -0.08 4.40 9.28
C PHE A 100 -0.86 5.61 9.84
N LEU A 101 -2.19 5.60 9.80
CA LEU A 101 -2.98 6.79 10.14
C LEU A 101 -3.35 6.90 11.61
N LEU A 102 -3.61 5.77 12.30
CA LEU A 102 -4.04 5.80 13.70
C LEU A 102 -3.00 6.45 14.63
N PRO A 103 -1.68 6.19 14.51
CA PRO A 103 -0.68 6.88 15.32
C PRO A 103 -0.70 8.41 15.12
N LEU A 104 -0.94 8.88 13.90
CA LEU A 104 -1.02 10.32 13.60
C LEU A 104 -2.24 10.98 14.24
N VAL A 105 -3.38 10.27 14.26
CA VAL A 105 -4.58 10.73 14.96
C VAL A 105 -4.35 10.77 16.47
N LEU A 106 -3.80 9.70 17.05
CA LEU A 106 -3.57 9.59 18.49
C LEU A 106 -2.55 10.61 19.01
N THR A 107 -1.60 11.02 18.17
CA THR A 107 -0.60 12.05 18.51
C THR A 107 -1.05 13.48 18.16
N GLY A 108 -2.27 13.65 17.65
CA GLY A 108 -2.81 14.96 17.26
C GLY A 108 -2.18 15.56 16.00
N GLN A 109 -1.37 14.79 15.25
CA GLN A 109 -0.73 15.24 14.01
C GLN A 109 -1.70 15.24 12.82
N LEU A 110 -2.78 14.46 12.90
CA LEU A 110 -3.81 14.39 11.87
C LEU A 110 -5.20 14.66 12.48
N GLN A 111 -6.05 15.36 11.75
CA GLN A 111 -7.42 15.60 12.18
C GLN A 111 -8.18 14.27 12.32
N ALA A 112 -8.71 14.02 13.52
CA ALA A 112 -9.36 12.76 13.85
C ALA A 112 -10.50 12.37 12.88
N PRO A 113 -11.41 13.28 12.47
CA PRO A 113 -12.47 12.91 11.52
C PRO A 113 -11.92 12.36 10.20
N LEU A 114 -10.85 12.98 9.68
CA LEU A 114 -10.22 12.55 8.43
C LEU A 114 -9.51 11.20 8.60
N GLY A 115 -8.63 11.08 9.60
CA GLY A 115 -7.85 9.87 9.81
C GLY A 115 -8.71 8.65 10.16
N LEU A 116 -9.70 8.82 11.04
CA LEU A 116 -10.56 7.71 11.46
C LEU A 116 -11.49 7.22 10.34
N THR A 117 -11.91 8.11 9.43
CA THR A 117 -12.70 7.71 8.25
C THR A 117 -11.99 6.63 7.44
N PHE A 118 -10.71 6.85 7.10
CA PHE A 118 -9.92 5.88 6.35
C PHE A 118 -9.48 4.68 7.19
N CYS A 119 -9.26 4.85 8.50
CA CYS A 119 -9.00 3.72 9.41
C CYS A 119 -10.16 2.70 9.46
N VAL A 120 -11.39 3.12 9.12
CA VAL A 120 -12.56 2.23 9.04
C VAL A 120 -12.82 1.80 7.60
N LEU A 121 -12.87 2.75 6.67
CA LEU A 121 -13.21 2.51 5.27
C LEU A 121 -12.28 1.47 4.64
N ASP A 122 -10.97 1.64 4.78
CA ASP A 122 -9.99 0.79 4.08
C ASP A 122 -10.03 -0.66 4.57
N PRO A 123 -9.96 -0.98 5.89
CA PRO A 123 -10.10 -2.36 6.33
C PRO A 123 -11.41 -3.00 5.92
N VAL A 124 -12.53 -2.28 5.94
CA VAL A 124 -13.83 -2.81 5.47
C VAL A 124 -13.75 -3.21 4.00
N LEU A 125 -13.22 -2.34 3.14
CA LEU A 125 -13.04 -2.63 1.72
C LEU A 125 -12.00 -3.74 1.45
N GLY A 126 -10.94 -3.81 2.25
CA GLY A 126 -9.92 -4.86 2.19
C GLY A 126 -10.47 -6.23 2.56
N LEU A 127 -11.24 -6.30 3.66
CA LEU A 127 -11.93 -7.52 4.08
C LEU A 127 -12.99 -7.95 3.06
N GLY A 128 -13.71 -7.01 2.44
CA GLY A 128 -14.64 -7.30 1.35
C GLY A 128 -13.96 -7.94 0.14
N ALA A 129 -12.83 -7.37 -0.30
CA ALA A 129 -12.04 -7.93 -1.40
C ALA A 129 -11.48 -9.32 -1.06
N TYR A 130 -10.96 -9.50 0.16
CA TYR A 130 -10.48 -10.80 0.65
C TYR A 130 -11.59 -11.85 0.67
N TRP A 131 -12.80 -11.49 1.11
CA TRP A 131 -13.94 -12.39 1.14
C TRP A 131 -14.38 -12.84 -0.25
N ILE A 132 -14.40 -11.92 -1.22
CA ILE A 132 -14.70 -12.24 -2.62
C ILE A 132 -13.67 -13.23 -3.17
N TRP A 133 -12.38 -12.96 -2.97
CA TRP A 133 -11.30 -13.85 -3.39
C TRP A 133 -11.41 -15.24 -2.73
N ALA A 134 -11.60 -15.28 -1.41
CA ALA A 134 -11.73 -16.53 -0.66
C ALA A 134 -12.93 -17.38 -1.10
N LYS A 135 -14.01 -16.75 -1.59
CA LYS A 135 -15.15 -17.46 -2.17
C LYS A 135 -14.85 -18.02 -3.56
N GLN A 136 -14.12 -17.29 -4.41
CA GLN A 136 -13.71 -17.79 -5.72
C GLN A 136 -12.86 -19.06 -5.61
N GLY A 137 -11.90 -19.07 -4.67
CA GLY A 137 -11.07 -20.26 -4.40
C GLY A 137 -11.86 -21.48 -3.90
N LYS A 138 -13.00 -21.29 -3.23
CA LYS A 138 -13.89 -22.38 -2.78
C LYS A 138 -14.87 -22.86 -3.86
N ALA A 139 -15.14 -22.03 -4.87
CA ALA A 139 -16.07 -22.33 -5.96
C ALA A 139 -15.39 -22.99 -7.18
N ALA A 140 -14.07 -23.09 -7.20
CA ALA A 140 -13.35 -23.84 -8.21
C ALA A 140 -13.64 -25.34 -8.04
N PRO A 141 -14.22 -26.03 -9.06
CA PRO A 141 -14.47 -27.46 -8.96
C PRO A 141 -13.13 -28.20 -8.87
N GLU A 142 -13.08 -29.21 -8.00
CA GLU A 142 -12.01 -30.19 -7.89
C GLU A 142 -11.73 -30.79 -9.29
N GLY A 143 -10.74 -30.25 -10.01
CA GLY A 143 -10.43 -30.73 -11.37
C GLY A 143 -9.68 -29.78 -12.28
N SER A 144 -9.61 -28.48 -12.00
CA SER A 144 -8.82 -27.56 -12.83
C SER A 144 -7.41 -27.32 -12.26
N ALA A 145 -6.61 -28.38 -12.21
CA ALA A 145 -5.15 -28.23 -12.22
C ALA A 145 -4.70 -27.93 -13.65
N ARG A 146 -4.27 -26.69 -13.92
CA ARG A 146 -3.32 -26.34 -14.99
C ARG A 146 -2.53 -25.12 -14.58
#